data_AF-A0A932Z282-F1
#
_entry.id   AF-A0A932Z282-F1
#
_cell.length_a   1.000
_cell.length_b   1.000
_cell.length_c   1.000
_cell.angle_alpha   90.00
_cell.angle_beta   90.00
_cell.angle_gamma   90.00
#
_symmetry.space_group_name_H-M   'P 1'
#
loop_
_entity.id
_entity.type
_entity.pdbx_description
1 polymer ?
#
loop_
_entity_poly.entity_id
_entity_poly.type
_entity_poly.pdbx_seq_one_letter_code
_entity_poly.pdbx_strand_id
1 'polypeptide(L)'
;MSKKIWWIIAGASVGLIALLAACTGPAGTTGPQGATGPAGAAGAAGPPGAAAALPPGPGVKLTITKAEIPADRKPVVTFTLTDNAGAPLKLTDVDDLSKAVPAPGVMNVRFTIAYLKQDSNSKLTEWLSYVLAPGQGQPYTFKGEQKQPAMGKGTQPNILMDMGGSYQDLGGGSFTYTFGTV
;
A
#
# COMPACT_ATOMS: atom_id res chain seq x y z
N MET A 1 41.91 15.22 -11.78
CA MET A 1 42.98 14.99 -10.78
C MET A 1 42.55 13.80 -9.95
N SER A 2 43.21 12.65 -9.83
CA SER A 2 44.55 12.15 -10.15
C SER A 2 44.42 10.62 -10.28
N LYS A 3 44.76 10.01 -11.43
CA LYS A 3 45.95 9.16 -11.65
C LYS A 3 46.28 8.15 -10.54
N LYS A 4 46.42 6.86 -10.91
CA LYS A 4 47.61 5.98 -10.73
C LYS A 4 47.21 4.48 -10.88
N ILE A 5 47.69 3.75 -11.92
CA ILE A 5 48.98 2.99 -12.03
C ILE A 5 48.83 1.55 -11.48
N TRP A 6 49.41 0.46 -12.01
CA TRP A 6 50.02 0.05 -13.30
C TRP A 6 50.53 -1.42 -13.07
N TRP A 7 50.30 -2.33 -14.02
CA TRP A 7 51.20 -3.38 -14.56
C TRP A 7 51.73 -4.58 -13.73
N ILE A 8 51.49 -5.77 -14.33
CA ILE A 8 52.41 -6.86 -14.72
C ILE A 8 53.48 -7.37 -13.74
N ILE A 9 53.46 -8.69 -13.51
CA ILE A 9 54.70 -9.48 -13.35
C ILE A 9 54.60 -10.74 -14.22
N ALA A 10 55.49 -10.80 -15.22
CA ALA A 10 55.93 -11.99 -15.91
C ALA A 10 57.26 -12.45 -15.28
N GLY A 11 57.47 -13.76 -15.17
CA GLY A 11 58.74 -14.40 -14.81
C GLY A 11 58.60 -15.91 -15.01
N ALA A 12 59.10 -16.51 -16.09
CA ALA A 12 60.50 -16.82 -16.40
C ALA A 12 61.06 -17.96 -15.52
N SER A 13 61.08 -19.18 -16.06
CA SER A 13 61.98 -20.27 -15.65
C SER A 13 62.27 -21.16 -16.85
N VAL A 14 63.44 -20.93 -17.47
CA VAL A 14 64.10 -21.81 -18.42
C VAL A 14 65.02 -22.73 -17.62
N GLY A 15 65.00 -24.04 -17.88
CA GLY A 15 65.98 -24.95 -17.30
C GLY A 15 65.75 -26.44 -17.57
N LEU A 16 66.53 -26.96 -18.53
CA LEU A 16 67.32 -28.21 -18.43
C LEU A 16 66.58 -29.56 -18.31
N ILE A 17 66.76 -30.42 -19.32
CA ILE A 17 67.42 -31.75 -19.27
C ILE A 17 67.06 -32.52 -20.56
N ALA A 18 68.09 -32.81 -21.35
CA ALA A 18 68.06 -33.72 -22.48
C ALA A 18 68.54 -35.11 -22.03
N LEU A 19 67.76 -36.15 -22.35
CA LEU A 19 68.17 -37.51 -22.78
C LEU A 19 67.07 -38.51 -22.40
N LEU A 20 66.35 -39.03 -23.40
CA LEU A 20 65.76 -40.39 -23.43
C LEU A 20 65.15 -40.61 -24.82
N ALA A 21 65.98 -41.12 -25.73
CA ALA A 21 65.55 -41.64 -27.01
C ALA A 21 65.26 -43.13 -26.86
N ALA A 22 63.98 -43.54 -26.97
CA ALA A 22 63.55 -44.85 -27.48
C ALA A 22 62.01 -44.91 -27.54
N CYS A 23 61.49 -45.42 -28.67
CA CYS A 23 60.12 -45.89 -28.90
C CYS A 23 59.01 -44.85 -29.18
N THR A 24 59.11 -44.12 -30.29
CA THR A 24 57.91 -43.56 -30.95
C THR A 24 57.41 -44.54 -32.02
N GLY A 25 56.57 -45.49 -31.62
CA GLY A 25 55.67 -46.16 -32.57
C GLY A 25 54.63 -45.16 -33.11
N PRO A 26 54.03 -45.41 -34.29
CA PRO A 26 53.00 -44.52 -34.82
C PRO A 26 51.88 -44.33 -33.79
N ALA A 27 51.50 -43.08 -33.55
CA ALA A 27 50.39 -42.74 -32.67
C ALA A 27 49.14 -43.50 -33.17
N GLY A 28 48.60 -44.38 -32.31
CA GLY A 28 47.35 -45.08 -32.61
C GLY A 28 46.28 -44.05 -32.95
N THR A 29 45.49 -44.32 -34.00
CA THR A 29 44.37 -43.47 -34.38
C THR A 29 43.49 -43.22 -33.16
N THR A 30 43.16 -41.95 -32.88
CA THR A 30 42.21 -41.60 -31.83
C THR A 30 40.94 -42.42 -32.03
N GLY A 31 40.55 -43.19 -31.01
CA GLY A 31 39.37 -44.04 -31.08
C GLY A 31 38.11 -43.22 -31.40
N PRO A 32 37.06 -43.84 -31.95
CA PRO A 32 35.82 -43.15 -32.26
C PRO A 32 35.27 -42.47 -31.00
N GLN A 33 34.80 -41.22 -31.17
CA GLN A 33 34.13 -40.49 -30.10
C GLN A 33 32.94 -41.32 -29.60
N GLY A 34 32.84 -41.52 -28.29
CA GLY A 34 31.72 -42.24 -27.68
C GLY A 34 30.39 -41.60 -28.04
N ALA A 35 29.35 -42.43 -28.19
CA ALA A 35 28.00 -41.94 -28.47
C ALA A 35 27.56 -40.91 -27.42
N THR A 36 26.88 -39.85 -27.85
CA THR A 36 26.26 -38.87 -26.95
C THR A 36 25.34 -39.59 -25.98
N GLY A 37 25.46 -39.28 -24.68
CA GLY A 37 24.62 -39.88 -23.66
C GLY A 37 23.12 -39.59 -23.89
N PRO A 38 22.22 -40.40 -23.32
CA PRO A 38 20.79 -40.16 -23.42
C PRO A 38 20.42 -38.79 -22.84
N ALA A 39 19.39 -38.16 -23.40
CA ALA A 39 18.84 -36.93 -22.84
C ALA A 39 18.38 -37.16 -21.39
N GLY A 40 18.61 -36.17 -20.52
CA GLY A 40 18.16 -36.23 -19.13
C GLY A 40 16.63 -36.31 -19.03
N ALA A 41 16.13 -36.90 -17.94
CA ALA A 41 14.70 -36.96 -17.68
C ALA A 41 14.10 -35.54 -17.57
N ALA A 42 12.85 -35.39 -18.01
CA ALA A 42 12.11 -34.14 -17.84
C ALA A 42 11.99 -33.79 -16.34
N GLY A 43 12.08 -32.50 -16.02
CA GLY A 43 11.89 -32.03 -14.64
C GLY A 43 10.48 -32.31 -14.12
N ALA A 44 10.34 -32.40 -12.79
CA ALA A 44 9.04 -32.54 -12.16
C ALA A 44 8.11 -31.36 -12.50
N ALA A 45 6.82 -31.64 -12.64
CA ALA A 45 5.82 -30.58 -12.77
C ALA A 45 5.88 -29.65 -11.53
N GLY A 46 5.74 -28.35 -11.75
CA GLY A 46 5.66 -27.39 -10.65
C GLY A 46 4.41 -27.61 -9.77
N PRO A 47 4.38 -27.06 -8.55
CA PRO A 47 3.20 -27.14 -7.70
C PRO A 47 2.00 -26.45 -8.37
N PRO A 48 0.76 -26.92 -8.11
CA PRO A 48 -0.44 -26.20 -8.53
C PRO A 48 -0.41 -24.73 -8.08
N GLY A 49 -0.89 -23.84 -8.93
CA GLY A 49 -1.05 -22.42 -8.57
C GLY A 49 -2.02 -22.24 -7.39
N ALA A 50 -1.83 -21.18 -6.60
CA ALA A 50 -2.77 -20.83 -5.54
C ALA A 50 -4.19 -20.63 -6.10
N ALA A 51 -5.20 -21.10 -5.37
CA ALA A 51 -6.59 -20.90 -5.76
C ALA A 51 -6.89 -19.40 -5.91
N ALA A 52 -7.68 -19.04 -6.94
CA ALA A 52 -8.13 -17.67 -7.12
C ALA A 52 -8.93 -17.22 -5.89
N ALA A 53 -8.68 -16.01 -5.41
CA ALA A 53 -9.48 -15.42 -4.34
C ALA A 53 -10.95 -15.37 -4.80
N LEU A 54 -11.86 -15.88 -3.97
CA LEU A 54 -13.29 -15.76 -4.24
C LEU A 54 -13.65 -14.27 -4.35
N PRO A 55 -14.56 -13.91 -5.27
CA PRO A 55 -15.05 -12.54 -5.35
C PRO A 55 -15.69 -12.13 -4.00
N PRO A 56 -15.61 -10.85 -3.63
CA PRO A 56 -16.30 -10.32 -2.47
C PRO A 56 -17.77 -10.74 -2.37
N GLY A 57 -18.18 -11.19 -1.19
CA GLY A 57 -19.57 -11.43 -0.82
C GLY A 57 -20.28 -10.16 -0.33
N PRO A 58 -21.53 -10.28 0.14
CA PRO A 58 -22.31 -9.15 0.62
C PRO A 58 -21.82 -8.60 1.97
N GLY A 59 -22.03 -7.31 2.17
CA GLY A 59 -21.74 -6.59 3.41
C GLY A 59 -20.36 -5.94 3.41
N VAL A 60 -20.17 -4.99 4.32
CA VAL A 60 -18.91 -4.29 4.53
C VAL A 60 -18.64 -4.24 6.02
N LYS A 61 -17.46 -4.73 6.43
CA LYS A 61 -16.88 -4.52 7.75
C LYS A 61 -15.63 -3.69 7.62
N LEU A 62 -15.62 -2.56 8.32
CA LEU A 62 -14.44 -1.72 8.50
C LEU A 62 -13.94 -1.87 9.93
N THR A 63 -12.66 -2.19 10.10
CA THR A 63 -12.02 -2.22 11.42
C THR A 63 -10.82 -1.27 11.43
N ILE A 64 -10.81 -0.28 12.33
CA ILE A 64 -9.61 0.52 12.58
C ILE A 64 -8.64 -0.33 13.43
N THR A 65 -7.47 -0.63 12.89
CA THR A 65 -6.44 -1.46 13.55
C THR A 65 -5.34 -0.61 14.17
N LYS A 66 -5.12 0.61 13.67
CA LYS A 66 -4.17 1.56 14.24
C LYS A 66 -4.65 2.99 13.99
N ALA A 67 -4.41 3.87 14.95
CA ALA A 67 -4.52 5.31 14.76
C ALA A 67 -3.31 5.99 15.42
N GLU A 68 -2.69 6.93 14.72
CA GLU A 68 -1.54 7.67 15.22
C GLU A 68 -1.56 9.12 14.74
N ILE A 69 -0.96 10.01 15.55
CA ILE A 69 -0.75 11.42 15.19
C ILE A 69 0.77 11.63 15.18
N PRO A 70 1.41 11.60 14.01
CA PRO A 70 2.84 11.82 13.89
C PRO A 70 3.23 13.27 14.21
N ALA A 71 4.53 13.54 14.27
CA ALA A 71 5.07 14.87 14.61
C ALA A 71 4.67 15.97 13.61
N ASP A 72 4.37 15.61 12.37
CA ASP A 72 3.85 16.53 11.35
C ASP A 72 2.38 16.90 11.56
N ARG A 73 1.73 16.31 12.58
CA ARG A 73 0.33 16.50 12.97
C ARG A 73 -0.66 16.14 11.87
N LYS A 74 -0.30 15.20 10.99
CA LYS A 74 -1.24 14.59 10.03
C LYS A 74 -1.69 13.23 10.54
N PRO A 75 -2.88 13.11 11.14
CA PRO A 75 -3.34 11.82 11.64
C PRO A 75 -3.30 10.75 10.57
N VAL A 76 -2.91 9.53 10.96
CA VAL A 76 -2.87 8.36 10.11
C VAL A 76 -3.71 7.26 10.75
N VAL A 77 -4.56 6.63 9.94
CA VAL A 77 -5.41 5.51 10.35
C VAL A 77 -5.08 4.31 9.50
N THR A 78 -4.74 3.19 10.13
CA THR A 78 -4.69 1.88 9.46
C THR A 78 -6.00 1.15 9.73
N PHE A 79 -6.58 0.57 8.69
CA PHE A 79 -7.85 -0.14 8.80
C PHE A 79 -7.92 -1.33 7.83
N THR A 80 -8.83 -2.24 8.11
CA THR A 80 -9.18 -3.35 7.21
C THR A 80 -10.59 -3.19 6.66
N LEU A 81 -10.81 -3.66 5.44
CA LEU A 81 -12.11 -3.82 4.81
C LEU A 81 -12.31 -5.29 4.43
N THR A 82 -13.39 -5.87 4.94
CA THR A 82 -13.82 -7.22 4.54
C THR A 82 -15.31 -7.26 4.27
N ASP A 83 -15.77 -8.28 3.56
CA ASP A 83 -17.17 -8.64 3.57
C ASP A 83 -17.59 -9.29 4.90
N ASN A 84 -18.83 -9.77 5.00
CA ASN A 84 -19.32 -10.46 6.18
C ASN A 84 -18.65 -11.83 6.44
N ALA A 85 -18.15 -12.49 5.40
CA ALA A 85 -17.45 -13.77 5.47
C ALA A 85 -15.95 -13.61 5.78
N GLY A 86 -15.43 -12.39 5.77
CA GLY A 86 -14.03 -12.08 6.01
C GLY A 86 -13.17 -12.02 4.74
N ALA A 87 -13.76 -12.11 3.55
CA ALA A 87 -13.03 -11.90 2.30
C ALA A 87 -12.61 -10.43 2.19
N PRO A 88 -11.35 -10.14 1.79
CA PRO A 88 -10.86 -8.78 1.71
C PRO A 88 -11.56 -7.99 0.61
N LEU A 89 -11.89 -6.73 0.90
CA LEU A 89 -12.48 -5.79 -0.06
C LEU A 89 -11.45 -4.77 -0.53
N LYS A 90 -11.63 -4.29 -1.77
CA LYS A 90 -10.98 -3.11 -2.31
C LYS A 90 -11.83 -1.87 -2.06
N LEU A 91 -11.23 -0.69 -2.10
CA LEU A 91 -11.97 0.59 -2.02
C LEU A 91 -13.00 0.74 -3.15
N THR A 92 -12.74 0.14 -4.31
CA THR A 92 -13.66 0.12 -5.47
C THR A 92 -14.84 -0.83 -5.31
N ASP A 93 -14.77 -1.76 -4.35
CA ASP A 93 -15.86 -2.71 -4.07
C ASP A 93 -16.91 -2.08 -3.12
N VAL A 94 -16.58 -0.94 -2.51
CA VAL A 94 -17.47 -0.14 -1.66
C VAL A 94 -18.18 0.91 -2.51
N ASP A 95 -19.45 1.20 -2.18
CA ASP A 95 -20.29 2.16 -2.90
C ASP A 95 -19.56 3.46 -3.25
N ASP A 96 -19.66 3.82 -4.52
CA ASP A 96 -19.12 5.06 -5.06
C ASP A 96 -20.02 6.23 -4.67
N LEU A 97 -19.74 6.81 -3.50
CA LEU A 97 -20.46 7.96 -2.98
C LEU A 97 -20.31 9.21 -3.85
N SER A 98 -19.33 9.29 -4.75
CA SER A 98 -19.21 10.42 -5.69
C SER A 98 -20.39 10.49 -6.66
N LYS A 99 -21.07 9.35 -6.92
CA LYS A 99 -22.29 9.29 -7.74
C LYS A 99 -23.51 9.86 -7.00
N ALA A 100 -23.57 9.67 -5.68
CA ALA A 100 -24.67 10.20 -4.86
C ALA A 100 -24.45 11.65 -4.45
N VAL A 101 -23.19 12.06 -4.28
CA VAL A 101 -22.78 13.41 -3.91
C VAL A 101 -21.74 13.89 -4.91
N PRO A 102 -22.14 14.64 -5.96
CA PRO A 102 -21.24 15.06 -7.04
C PRO A 102 -20.37 16.26 -6.61
N ALA A 103 -19.56 16.06 -5.58
CA ALA A 103 -18.59 17.02 -5.09
C ALA A 103 -17.16 16.51 -5.36
N PRO A 104 -16.25 17.35 -5.87
CA PRO A 104 -14.85 16.97 -6.07
C PRO A 104 -14.21 16.48 -4.77
N GLY A 105 -13.47 15.37 -4.82
CA GLY A 105 -12.73 14.83 -3.67
C GLY A 105 -13.56 13.97 -2.70
N VAL A 106 -14.82 13.65 -3.04
CA VAL A 106 -15.60 12.65 -2.28
C VAL A 106 -14.96 11.26 -2.47
N MET A 107 -14.72 10.57 -1.36
CA MET A 107 -14.13 9.24 -1.30
C MET A 107 -15.18 8.21 -0.86
N ASN A 108 -15.03 6.95 -1.31
CA ASN A 108 -15.97 5.85 -1.00
C ASN A 108 -15.99 5.54 0.50
N VAL A 109 -14.79 5.48 1.10
CA VAL A 109 -14.59 5.46 2.55
C VAL A 109 -14.19 6.87 2.98
N ARG A 110 -14.70 7.35 4.12
CA ARG A 110 -14.48 8.72 4.60
C ARG A 110 -14.13 8.72 6.08
N PHE A 111 -13.20 9.59 6.45
CA PHE A 111 -12.73 9.72 7.83
C PHE A 111 -12.96 11.14 8.36
N THR A 112 -13.35 11.22 9.62
CA THR A 112 -13.37 12.45 10.40
C THR A 112 -12.55 12.25 11.67
N ILE A 113 -12.14 13.35 12.30
CA ILE A 113 -11.44 13.32 13.57
C ILE A 113 -11.99 14.41 14.48
N ALA A 114 -12.20 14.04 15.74
CA ALA A 114 -12.68 14.91 16.79
C ALA A 114 -11.86 14.69 18.06
N TYR A 115 -11.83 15.68 18.93
CA TYR A 115 -11.28 15.54 20.28
C TYR A 115 -12.36 15.71 21.33
N LEU A 116 -12.19 15.00 22.44
CA LEU A 116 -13.04 15.15 23.61
C LEU A 116 -12.47 16.24 24.50
N LYS A 117 -13.15 17.37 24.59
CA LYS A 117 -12.81 18.46 25.50
C LYS A 117 -13.60 18.30 26.78
N GLN A 118 -12.93 18.42 27.93
CA GLN A 118 -13.58 18.49 29.22
C GLN A 118 -13.63 19.94 29.69
N ASP A 119 -14.81 20.41 30.06
CA ASP A 119 -14.96 21.71 30.70
C ASP A 119 -14.38 21.68 32.12
N SER A 120 -13.54 22.66 32.45
CA SER A 120 -12.78 22.66 33.70
C SER A 120 -13.67 22.79 34.94
N ASN A 121 -14.83 23.44 34.81
CA ASN A 121 -15.71 23.80 35.91
C ASN A 121 -16.78 22.73 36.14
N SER A 122 -17.56 22.43 35.11
CA SER A 122 -18.67 21.47 35.14
C SER A 122 -18.23 20.01 35.03
N LYS A 123 -16.98 19.76 34.59
CA LYS A 123 -16.44 18.43 34.26
C LYS A 123 -17.19 17.67 33.16
N LEU A 124 -18.15 18.32 32.50
CA LEU A 124 -18.83 17.78 31.34
C LEU A 124 -17.88 17.71 30.15
N THR A 125 -18.16 16.78 29.25
CA THR A 125 -17.34 16.58 28.05
C THR A 125 -18.12 16.91 26.78
N GLU A 126 -17.44 17.50 25.81
CA GLU A 126 -17.97 17.83 24.49
C GLU A 126 -17.03 17.30 23.40
N TRP A 127 -17.61 16.75 22.33
CA TRP A 127 -16.85 16.37 21.14
C TRP A 127 -16.73 17.57 20.21
N LEU A 128 -15.49 17.91 19.85
CA LEU A 128 -15.18 18.99 18.92
C LEU A 128 -14.48 18.41 17.68
N SER A 129 -15.11 18.58 16.52
CA SER A 129 -14.55 18.12 15.23
C SER A 129 -13.42 19.03 14.78
N TYR A 130 -12.32 18.43 14.29
CA TYR A 130 -11.29 19.17 13.55
C TYR A 130 -11.69 19.44 12.10
N VAL A 131 -12.61 18.63 11.56
CA VAL A 131 -13.11 18.82 10.20
C VAL A 131 -14.40 19.64 10.24
N LEU A 132 -14.29 20.93 9.92
CA LEU A 132 -15.39 21.89 9.93
C LEU A 132 -15.64 22.44 8.52
N ALA A 133 -16.90 22.79 8.25
CA ALA A 133 -17.32 23.50 7.06
C ALA A 133 -18.16 24.73 7.44
N PRO A 134 -18.12 25.81 6.64
CA PRO A 134 -19.03 26.92 6.81
C PRO A 134 -20.48 26.46 6.57
N GLY A 135 -21.37 26.78 7.49
CA GLY A 135 -22.81 26.58 7.39
C GLY A 135 -23.53 27.92 7.19
N GLN A 136 -24.50 27.93 6.29
CA GLN A 136 -25.42 29.06 6.11
C GLN A 136 -26.72 28.72 6.82
N GLY A 137 -27.18 29.60 7.70
CA GLY A 137 -28.50 29.47 8.30
C GLY A 137 -29.56 29.59 7.21
N GLN A 138 -30.53 28.67 7.20
CA GLN A 138 -31.65 28.71 6.26
C GLN A 138 -32.91 29.20 6.99
N PRO A 139 -33.75 30.03 6.35
CA PRO A 139 -35.08 30.33 6.85
C PRO A 139 -35.86 29.03 7.06
N TYR A 140 -36.64 28.95 8.13
CA TYR A 140 -37.41 27.75 8.48
C TYR A 140 -38.83 28.12 8.88
N THR A 141 -39.78 27.21 8.64
CA THR A 141 -41.17 27.41 9.05
C THR A 141 -41.38 26.84 10.44
N PHE A 142 -41.87 27.65 11.37
CA PHE A 142 -42.26 27.22 12.70
C PHE A 142 -43.68 27.68 13.00
N LYS A 143 -44.58 26.72 13.23
CA LYS A 143 -46.02 26.97 13.46
C LYS A 143 -46.69 27.82 12.36
N GLY A 144 -46.32 27.57 11.10
CA GLY A 144 -46.89 28.27 9.93
C GLY A 144 -46.24 29.63 9.62
N GLU A 145 -45.37 30.14 10.48
CA GLU A 145 -44.63 31.39 10.24
C GLU A 145 -43.22 31.11 9.73
N GLN A 146 -42.77 31.87 8.73
CA GLN A 146 -41.38 31.84 8.30
C GLN A 146 -40.50 32.59 9.31
N LYS A 147 -39.47 31.91 9.81
CA LYS A 147 -38.51 32.47 10.76
C LYS A 147 -37.11 32.47 10.17
N GLN A 148 -36.36 33.50 10.50
CA GLN A 148 -34.94 33.57 10.20
C GLN A 148 -34.15 32.81 11.28
N PRO A 149 -33.03 32.17 10.93
CA PRO A 149 -32.16 31.54 11.90
C PRO A 149 -31.54 32.60 12.82
N ALA A 150 -31.38 32.26 14.10
CA ALA A 150 -30.72 33.16 15.07
C ALA A 150 -29.26 33.47 14.69
N MET A 151 -28.61 32.54 13.99
CA MET A 151 -27.28 32.73 13.39
C MET A 151 -27.38 32.57 11.87
N GLY A 152 -27.09 33.65 11.13
CA GLY A 152 -27.08 33.61 9.67
C GLY A 152 -25.90 32.82 9.08
N LYS A 153 -24.80 32.70 9.83
CA LYS A 153 -23.60 31.93 9.46
C LYS A 153 -23.03 31.23 10.68
N GLY A 154 -22.39 30.09 10.47
CA GLY A 154 -21.66 29.38 11.51
C GLY A 154 -20.68 28.37 10.93
N THR A 155 -20.04 27.61 11.81
CA THR A 155 -19.25 26.43 11.45
C THR A 155 -19.95 25.19 11.95
N GLN A 156 -19.97 24.14 11.13
CA GLN A 156 -20.53 22.85 11.48
C GLN A 156 -19.54 21.74 11.15
N PRO A 157 -19.59 20.57 11.81
CA PRO A 157 -18.83 19.40 11.36
C PRO A 157 -19.09 19.13 9.88
N ASN A 158 -18.02 18.96 9.10
CA ASN A 158 -18.16 18.80 7.66
C ASN A 158 -18.83 17.46 7.34
N ILE A 159 -19.97 17.50 6.65
CA ILE A 159 -20.69 16.30 6.19
C ILE A 159 -19.91 15.51 5.13
N LEU A 160 -19.01 16.19 4.41
CA LEU A 160 -18.12 15.57 3.43
C LEU A 160 -16.89 14.94 4.08
N MET A 161 -16.71 15.12 5.40
CA MET A 161 -15.58 14.64 6.19
C MET A 161 -14.25 15.23 5.69
N ASP A 162 -13.11 14.64 6.07
CA ASP A 162 -11.79 15.10 5.62
C ASP A 162 -11.71 15.01 4.08
N MET A 163 -11.60 16.17 3.43
CA MET A 163 -11.47 16.28 1.97
C MET A 163 -10.02 16.61 1.65
N GLY A 164 -9.30 15.67 1.02
CA GLY A 164 -7.90 15.85 0.62
C GLY A 164 -6.89 14.95 1.33
N GLY A 165 -7.35 14.01 2.16
CA GLY A 165 -6.50 12.91 2.59
C GLY A 165 -6.18 11.93 1.47
N SER A 166 -5.32 10.96 1.75
CA SER A 166 -4.82 10.00 0.77
C SER A 166 -4.81 8.58 1.31
N TYR A 167 -5.16 7.63 0.43
CA TYR A 167 -5.10 6.20 0.71
C TYR A 167 -3.79 5.58 0.22
N GLN A 168 -3.32 4.58 0.96
CA GLN A 168 -2.33 3.62 0.49
C GLN A 168 -2.88 2.21 0.73
N ASP A 169 -2.89 1.40 -0.33
CA ASP A 169 -3.26 -0.02 -0.26
C ASP A 169 -2.06 -0.82 0.25
N LEU A 170 -2.27 -1.59 1.31
CA LEU A 170 -1.27 -2.47 1.92
C LEU A 170 -1.45 -3.93 1.52
N GLY A 171 -2.47 -4.24 0.71
CA GLY A 171 -2.85 -5.58 0.29
C GLY A 171 -3.77 -6.27 1.29
N GLY A 172 -4.46 -7.33 0.83
CA GLY A 172 -5.31 -8.17 1.67
C GLY A 172 -6.46 -7.41 2.35
N GLY A 173 -6.99 -6.36 1.71
CA GLY A 173 -8.03 -5.51 2.27
C GLY A 173 -7.56 -4.59 3.40
N SER A 174 -6.25 -4.43 3.59
CA SER A 174 -5.67 -3.50 4.55
C SER A 174 -5.26 -2.19 3.87
N PHE A 175 -5.54 -1.07 4.52
CA PHE A 175 -5.27 0.27 3.98
C PHE A 175 -4.74 1.19 5.07
N THR A 176 -3.97 2.20 4.67
CA THR A 176 -3.76 3.40 5.49
C THR A 176 -4.46 4.59 4.85
N TYR A 177 -5.02 5.45 5.70
CA TYR A 177 -5.53 6.77 5.36
C TYR A 177 -4.73 7.82 6.10
N THR A 178 -4.14 8.77 5.36
CA THR A 178 -3.49 9.95 5.94
C THR A 178 -4.41 11.15 5.74
N PHE A 179 -4.73 11.85 6.82
CA PHE A 179 -5.61 13.02 6.78
C PHE A 179 -4.98 14.17 6.00
N GLY A 180 -5.83 14.89 5.25
CA GLY A 180 -5.45 16.12 4.53
C GLY A 180 -5.58 17.37 5.38
N THR A 181 -6.55 17.40 6.31
CA THR A 181 -6.78 18.51 7.24
C THR A 181 -5.62 18.63 8.23
N VAL A 182 -5.13 19.86 8.45
CA VAL A 182 -4.07 20.25 9.41
C VAL A 182 -4.60 21.19 10.48
#